data_AF-A0A7K1FFL9-F1
#
_entry.id   AF-A0A7K1FFL9-F1
#
_cell.length_a   1.000
_cell.length_b   1.000
_cell.length_c   1.000
_cell.angle_alpha   90.00
_cell.angle_beta   90.00
_cell.angle_gamma   90.00
#
_symmetry.space_group_name_H-M   'P 1'
#
loop_
_entity.id
_entity.type
_entity.pdbx_description
1 polymer ?
#
loop_
_entity_poly.entity_id
_entity_poly.type
_entity_poly.pdbx_seq_one_letter_code
_entity_poly.pdbx_strand_id
1 'polypeptide(L)'
;MPLVDATSDPAEQESEIAWERNMLAVARFRSHHDGWPQTDGRTEPGERELAQWLAAQRLGLMTYELTLIHQQLLDQVVPGWRAHTDRAVPG
;
A
#
# COMPACT_ATOMS: atom_id res chain seq x y z
N MET A 1 5.99 22.48 29.77
CA MET A 1 5.73 21.04 29.93
C MET A 1 4.76 20.60 28.85
N PRO A 2 5.22 19.92 27.79
CA PRO A 2 4.37 19.03 27.03
C PRO A 2 4.82 17.57 27.23
N LEU A 3 3.85 16.72 27.53
CA LEU A 3 3.94 15.28 27.57
C LEU A 3 4.00 14.82 26.10
N VAL A 4 5.20 14.57 25.57
CA VAL A 4 5.30 13.87 24.30
C VAL A 4 5.16 12.38 24.62
N ASP A 5 4.32 11.67 23.87
CA ASP A 5 4.29 10.21 23.82
C ASP A 5 5.65 9.70 23.25
N ALA A 6 6.73 9.86 24.01
CA ALA A 6 8.11 9.45 23.65
C ALA A 6 8.32 7.94 23.82
N THR A 7 7.39 7.12 23.32
CA THR A 7 7.40 5.67 23.53
C THR A 7 7.20 4.82 22.28
N SER A 8 7.14 5.40 21.08
CA SER A 8 7.30 4.60 19.86
C SER A 8 8.78 4.46 19.53
N ASP A 9 9.20 3.23 19.22
CA ASP A 9 10.55 2.94 18.78
C ASP A 9 10.81 3.69 17.46
N PRO A 10 11.97 4.34 17.27
CA PRO A 10 12.26 5.04 16.02
C PRO A 10 12.12 4.14 14.77
N ALA A 11 12.32 2.82 14.91
CA ALA A 11 12.10 1.88 13.82
C ALA A 11 10.62 1.68 13.46
N GLU A 12 9.72 1.74 14.44
CA GLU A 12 8.27 1.67 14.22
C GLU A 12 7.78 2.94 13.52
N GLN A 13 8.30 4.10 13.94
CA GLN A 13 7.97 5.38 13.33
C GLN A 13 8.38 5.42 11.85
N GLU A 14 9.59 4.98 11.52
CA GLU A 14 10.06 4.92 10.12
C GLU A 14 9.23 3.93 9.30
N SER A 15 8.84 2.79 9.89
CA SER A 15 7.99 1.80 9.25
C SER A 15 6.61 2.37 8.90
N GLU A 16 6.02 3.14 9.81
CA GLU A 16 4.73 3.81 9.57
C GLU A 16 4.85 4.88 8.47
N ILE A 17 5.90 5.70 8.51
CA ILE A 17 6.17 6.71 7.47
C ILE A 17 6.34 6.04 6.10
N ALA A 18 7.09 4.93 6.04
CA ALA A 18 7.26 4.16 4.81
C ALA A 18 5.94 3.56 4.32
N TRP A 19 5.10 3.08 5.24
CA TRP A 19 3.77 2.54 4.93
C TRP A 19 2.87 3.63 4.32
N GLU A 20 2.77 4.79 4.96
CA GLU A 20 1.96 5.92 4.48
C GLU A 20 2.44 6.43 3.11
N ARG A 21 3.77 6.54 2.92
CA ARG A 21 4.36 6.95 1.64
C ARG A 21 3.98 6.00 0.52
N ASN A 22 4.03 4.69 0.76
CA ASN A 22 3.66 3.69 -0.23
C ASN A 22 2.15 3.74 -0.54
N MET A 23 1.31 3.91 0.49
CA MET A 23 -0.14 4.09 0.30
C MET A 23 -0.43 5.28 -0.64
N LEU A 24 0.16 6.44 -0.36
CA LEU A 24 -0.02 7.63 -1.19
C LEU A 24 0.53 7.45 -2.61
N ALA A 25 1.65 6.74 -2.76
CA ALA A 25 2.22 6.42 -4.07
C ALA A 25 1.28 5.51 -4.89
N VAL A 26 0.66 4.49 -4.28
CA VAL A 26 -0.35 3.66 -4.95
C VAL A 26 -1.58 4.50 -5.34
N ALA A 27 -2.06 5.37 -4.44
CA ALA A 27 -3.19 6.24 -4.73
C ALA A 27 -2.89 7.16 -5.93
N ARG A 28 -1.69 7.74 -5.97
CA ARG A 28 -1.22 8.57 -7.08
C ARG A 28 -1.09 7.77 -8.37
N PHE A 29 -0.55 6.56 -8.33
CA PHE A 29 -0.47 5.70 -9.50
C PHE A 29 -1.87 5.47 -10.08
N ARG A 30 -2.84 5.12 -9.23
CA ARG A 30 -4.22 4.90 -9.64
C ARG A 30 -4.96 6.14 -10.16
N SER A 31 -4.51 7.34 -9.82
CA SER A 31 -5.08 8.56 -10.37
C SER A 31 -4.54 8.89 -11.77
N HIS A 32 -3.37 8.37 -12.13
CA HIS A 32 -2.73 8.62 -13.42
C HIS A 32 -2.88 7.44 -14.41
N HIS A 33 -3.15 6.24 -13.90
CA HIS A 33 -3.25 5.02 -14.69
C HIS A 33 -4.60 4.32 -14.49
N ASP A 34 -5.20 3.87 -15.60
CA ASP A 34 -6.35 2.98 -15.60
C ASP A 34 -5.91 1.54 -15.29
N GLY A 35 -5.54 1.29 -14.03
CA GLY A 35 -5.07 -0.03 -13.62
C GLY A 35 -4.44 -0.08 -12.24
N TRP A 36 -4.07 -1.30 -11.86
CA TRP A 36 -3.28 -1.55 -10.65
C TRP A 36 -1.79 -1.65 -11.02
N PRO A 37 -0.88 -1.22 -10.15
CA PRO A 37 0.55 -1.38 -10.39
C PRO A 37 0.86 -2.87 -10.58
N GLN A 38 1.62 -3.19 -11.62
CA GLN A 38 1.96 -4.56 -11.99
C GLN A 38 3.42 -4.89 -11.67
N THR A 39 3.69 -6.16 -11.35
CA THR A 39 5.05 -6.61 -10.98
C THR A 39 5.99 -6.71 -12.19
N ASP A 40 5.46 -6.74 -13.40
CA ASP A 40 6.21 -6.62 -14.65
C ASP A 40 6.46 -5.16 -15.06
N GLY A 41 6.10 -4.20 -14.19
CA GLY A 41 6.22 -2.74 -14.30
C GLY A 41 7.12 -2.24 -15.43
N ARG A 42 6.50 -2.03 -16.59
CA ARG A 42 7.14 -1.42 -17.77
C ARG A 42 6.77 0.05 -17.91
N THR A 43 5.81 0.53 -17.11
CA THR A 43 5.16 1.82 -17.31
C THR A 43 5.87 2.91 -16.53
N GLU A 44 6.19 2.67 -15.25
CA GLU A 44 6.85 3.65 -14.39
C GLU A 44 7.96 3.04 -13.51
N PRO A 45 9.06 3.79 -13.26
CA PRO A 45 10.02 3.45 -12.22
C PRO A 45 9.33 3.33 -10.86
N GLY A 46 9.51 2.20 -10.17
CA GLY A 46 8.89 1.94 -8.86
C GLY A 46 7.51 1.28 -8.91
N GLU A 47 6.88 1.13 -10.09
CA GLU A 47 5.59 0.43 -10.23
C GLU A 47 5.65 -0.99 -9.63
N ARG A 48 6.73 -1.71 -9.92
CA ARG A 48 6.97 -3.06 -9.39
C ARG A 48 7.07 -3.11 -7.86
N GLU A 49 7.59 -2.06 -7.23
CA GLU A 49 7.70 -1.98 -5.77
C GLU A 49 6.32 -1.73 -5.16
N LEU A 50 5.53 -0.84 -5.77
CA LEU A 50 4.13 -0.59 -5.38
C LEU A 50 3.26 -1.84 -5.53
N ALA A 51 3.45 -2.60 -6.62
CA ALA A 51 2.76 -3.86 -6.85
C ALA A 51 3.07 -4.90 -5.76
N GLN A 52 4.35 -5.04 -5.40
CA GLN A 52 4.79 -5.93 -4.32
C GLN A 52 4.27 -5.48 -2.95
N TRP A 53 4.33 -4.17 -2.67
CA TRP A 53 3.81 -3.61 -1.43
C TRP A 53 2.31 -3.87 -1.28
N LEU A 54 1.52 -3.67 -2.34
CA LEU A 54 0.09 -3.94 -2.33
C LEU A 54 -0.22 -5.44 -2.16
N ALA A 55 0.59 -6.31 -2.77
CA ALA A 55 0.49 -7.76 -2.55
C ALA A 55 0.79 -8.12 -1.08
N ALA A 56 1.77 -7.48 -0.44
CA ALA A 56 2.06 -7.67 0.98
C ALA A 56 0.89 -7.21 1.87
N GLN A 57 0.24 -6.09 1.55
CA GLN A 57 -0.94 -5.64 2.32
C GLN A 57 -2.10 -6.65 2.21
N ARG A 58 -2.33 -7.20 1.00
CA ARG A 58 -3.36 -8.23 0.79
C ARG A 58 -3.04 -9.53 1.54
N LEU A 59 -1.77 -9.95 1.52
CA LEU A 59 -1.34 -11.12 2.27
C LEU A 59 -1.54 -10.89 3.77
N GLY A 60 -1.12 -9.73 4.28
CA GLY A 60 -1.34 -9.33 5.68
C GLY A 60 -2.82 -9.31 6.08
N LEU A 61 -3.71 -8.91 5.17
CA LEU A 61 -5.17 -9.00 5.40
C LEU A 61 -5.62 -10.46 5.52
N MET A 62 -5.10 -11.36 4.68
CA MET A 62 -5.43 -12.79 4.71
C MET A 62 -4.86 -13.50 5.95
N THR A 63 -3.68 -13.09 6.42
CA THR A 63 -3.00 -13.66 7.59
C THR A 63 -3.39 -12.99 8.91
N TYR A 64 -4.27 -11.98 8.88
CA TYR A 64 -4.66 -11.15 10.03
C TYR A 64 -3.51 -10.34 10.66
N GLU A 65 -2.43 -10.12 9.91
CA GLU A 65 -1.29 -9.31 10.33
C GLU A 65 -1.45 -7.82 9.96
N LEU A 66 -2.37 -7.50 9.05
CA LEU A 66 -2.67 -6.11 8.70
C LEU A 66 -3.60 -5.49 9.74
N THR A 67 -3.15 -4.40 10.37
CA THR A 67 -3.92 -3.71 11.42
C THR A 67 -5.25 -3.16 10.89
N LEU A 68 -6.26 -3.06 11.76
CA LEU A 68 -7.57 -2.50 11.37
C LEU A 68 -7.45 -1.05 10.88
N ILE A 69 -6.54 -0.27 11.45
CA ILE A 69 -6.29 1.13 11.05
C ILE A 69 -5.76 1.17 9.63
N HIS A 70 -4.73 0.37 9.32
CA HIS A 70 -4.17 0.27 7.96
C HIS A 70 -5.20 -0.19 6.93
N GLN A 71 -6.07 -1.14 7.30
CA GLN A 71 -7.17 -1.57 6.45
C GLN A 71 -8.14 -0.44 6.12
N GLN A 72 -8.57 0.33 7.13
CA GLN A 72 -9.48 1.46 6.96
C GLN A 72 -8.86 2.57 6.11
N LEU A 73 -7.58 2.87 6.33
CA LEU A 73 -6.85 3.87 5.53
C LEU A 73 -6.76 3.44 4.07
N LEU A 74 -6.42 2.17 3.80
CA LEU A 74 -6.39 1.64 2.44
C LEU A 74 -7.77 1.65 1.77
N ASP A 75 -8.84 1.33 2.50
CA ASP A 75 -10.21 1.38 1.99
C ASP A 75 -10.62 2.80 1.59
N GLN A 76 -10.16 3.82 2.33
CA GLN A 76 -10.45 5.24 2.05
C GLN A 76 -9.59 5.81 0.93
N VAL A 77 -8.28 5.55 0.96
CA VAL A 77 -7.30 6.19 0.08
C VAL A 77 -7.13 5.44 -1.24
N VAL A 78 -7.30 4.11 -1.23
CA VAL A 78 -7.08 3.24 -2.39
C VAL A 78 -8.30 2.32 -2.60
N PRO A 79 -9.49 2.86 -2.95
CA PRO A 79 -10.72 2.09 -3.00
C PRO A 79 -10.66 0.93 -4.01
N GLY A 80 -10.86 -0.30 -3.54
CA GLY A 80 -10.77 -1.51 -4.36
C GLY A 80 -9.41 -2.21 -4.32
N TRP A 81 -8.48 -1.79 -3.45
CA TRP A 81 -7.15 -2.40 -3.29
C TRP A 81 -7.18 -3.90 -2.98
N ARG A 82 -8.29 -4.40 -2.43
CA ARG A 82 -8.51 -5.82 -2.14
C ARG A 82 -8.78 -6.67 -3.36
N ALA A 83 -9.19 -6.08 -4.47
CA ALA A 83 -9.42 -6.83 -5.70
C ALA A 83 -8.08 -7.39 -6.18
N HIS A 84 -8.00 -8.72 -6.34
CA HIS A 84 -6.90 -9.30 -7.09
C HIS A 84 -6.91 -8.64 -8.46
N THR A 85 -5.78 -8.04 -8.83
CA THR A 85 -5.61 -7.44 -10.15
C THR A 85 -6.04 -8.49 -11.16
N ASP A 86 -7.08 -8.16 -11.91
CA ASP A 86 -7.56 -9.00 -13.00
C ASP A 86 -6.32 -9.36 -13.81
N ARG A 87 -6.01 -10.67 -13.81
CA ARG A 87 -4.99 -11.21 -14.69
C ARG A 87 -5.40 -10.72 -16.07
N ALA A 88 -4.64 -9.81 -16.66
CA ALA A 88 -4.82 -9.44 -18.05
C ALA A 88 -4.92 -10.75 -18.83
N VAL A 89 -6.13 -11.08 -19.26
CA VAL A 89 -6.37 -12.20 -20.16
C VAL A 89 -5.98 -11.63 -21.52
N PRO A 90 -4.83 -11.98 -22.11
CA PRO A 90 -4.65 -11.69 -23.51
C PRO A 90 -5.69 -12.52 -24.27
N GLY A 91 -6.54 -11.83 -25.04
CA GLY A 91 -7.30 -12.45 -26.13
C GLY A 91 -6.37 -12.95 -27.23
#